data_AF-A0A7R7E5X9-F1
#
_entry.id   AF-A0A7R7E5X9-F1
#
_cell.length_a   1.000
_cell.length_b   1.000
_cell.length_c   1.000
_cell.angle_alpha   90.00
_cell.angle_beta   90.00
_cell.angle_gamma   90.00
#
_symmetry.space_group_name_H-M   'P 1'
#
loop_
_entity.id
_entity.type
_entity.pdbx_description
1 polymer ?
#
loop_
_entity_poly.entity_id
_entity_poly.type
_entity_poly.pdbx_seq_one_letter_code
_entity_poly.pdbx_strand_id
1 'polypeptide(L)'
;MNQRVEKIIDRPDAPEIFCDGALAISFRQDVLRLTLYSDRIDAVERANINRVVVGQLSMPPAGFVELYNQMTAVMARLTQAGKVHPVEQNQQQPS
;
A
#
# COMPACT_ATOMS: atom_id res chain seq x y z
N MET A 1 19.42 15.37 24.46
CA MET A 1 18.36 15.13 23.46
C MET A 1 17.48 14.02 23.98
N ASN A 2 16.24 14.32 24.37
CA ASN A 2 15.32 13.29 24.89
C ASN A 2 14.75 12.51 23.71
N GLN A 3 15.19 11.26 23.52
CA GLN A 3 14.54 10.30 22.66
C GLN A 3 13.13 10.05 23.24
N ARG A 4 12.11 10.67 22.64
CA ARG A 4 10.73 10.20 22.85
C ARG A 4 10.68 8.83 22.17
N VAL A 5 10.73 7.77 22.97
CA VAL A 5 10.32 6.45 22.52
C VAL A 5 8.85 6.61 22.16
N GLU A 6 8.54 6.63 20.86
CA GLU A 6 7.16 6.63 20.39
C GLU A 6 6.50 5.38 20.96
N LYS A 7 5.63 5.56 21.96
CA LYS A 7 4.89 4.47 22.55
C LYS A 7 3.90 4.01 21.48
N ILE A 8 4.12 2.81 20.94
CA ILE A 8 3.12 2.14 20.11
C ILE A 8 1.86 2.04 20.97
N ILE A 9 0.76 2.65 20.50
CA ILE A 9 -0.54 2.57 21.15
C ILE A 9 -1.33 1.51 20.39
N ASP A 10 -1.29 0.28 20.89
CA ASP A 10 -2.16 -0.77 20.39
C ASP A 10 -3.61 -0.41 20.75
N ARG A 11 -4.41 -0.07 19.73
CA ARG A 11 -5.86 0.12 19.85
C ARG A 11 -6.56 -1.10 19.26
N PRO A 12 -6.89 -2.11 20.08
CA PRO A 12 -7.52 -3.34 19.59
C PRO A 12 -8.93 -3.11 19.05
N ASP A 13 -9.55 -1.99 19.39
CA ASP A 13 -10.85 -1.52 18.91
C ASP A 13 -10.75 -0.57 17.70
N ALA A 14 -9.53 -0.35 17.18
CA ALA A 14 -9.37 0.46 15.98
C ALA A 14 -10.14 -0.19 14.81
N PRO A 15 -10.87 0.61 14.01
CA PRO A 15 -11.60 0.08 12.88
C PRO A 15 -10.62 -0.49 11.85
N GLU A 16 -10.91 -1.70 11.37
CA GLU A 16 -10.20 -2.28 10.24
C GLU A 16 -10.60 -1.52 8.95
N ILE A 17 -9.60 -1.07 8.21
CA ILE A 17 -9.79 -0.41 6.91
C ILE A 17 -9.43 -1.41 5.84
N PHE A 18 -10.44 -1.86 5.08
CA PHE A 18 -10.24 -2.67 3.89
C PHE A 18 -9.95 -1.75 2.70
N CYS A 19 -8.95 -2.11 1.90
CA CYS A 19 -8.64 -1.44 0.64
C CYS A 19 -8.50 -2.46 -0.47
N ASP A 20 -8.91 -2.07 -1.67
CA ASP A 20 -8.82 -2.91 -2.87
C ASP A 20 -7.46 -2.73 -3.57
N GLY A 21 -6.77 -1.61 -3.33
CA GLY A 21 -5.44 -1.40 -3.86
C GLY A 21 -4.79 -0.07 -3.50
N ALA A 22 -3.63 0.17 -4.11
CA ALA A 22 -2.89 1.42 -4.04
C ALA A 22 -3.17 2.28 -5.27
N LEU A 23 -3.57 3.52 -5.06
CA LEU A 23 -3.83 4.49 -6.13
C LEU A 23 -2.55 5.17 -6.61
N ALA A 24 -1.66 5.49 -5.67
CA ALA A 24 -0.40 6.17 -5.96
C ALA A 24 0.65 5.86 -4.90
N ILE A 25 1.90 5.73 -5.36
CA ILE A 25 3.10 5.73 -4.52
C ILE A 25 3.97 6.88 -5.01
N SER A 26 4.37 7.77 -4.11
CA SER A 26 5.22 8.91 -4.44
C SER A 26 6.25 9.16 -3.37
N PHE A 27 7.38 9.73 -3.77
CA PHE A 27 8.44 10.13 -2.87
C PHE A 27 8.78 11.59 -3.13
N ARG A 28 8.53 12.47 -2.15
CA ARG A 28 8.87 13.89 -2.21
C ARG A 28 9.29 14.39 -0.85
N GLN A 29 10.29 15.28 -0.82
CA GLN A 29 10.80 15.90 0.41
C GLN A 29 11.17 14.87 1.48
N ASP A 30 11.86 13.80 1.05
CA ASP A 30 12.28 12.68 1.90
C ASP A 30 11.15 11.95 2.65
N VAL A 31 9.92 12.05 2.13
CA VAL A 31 8.75 11.34 2.65
C VAL A 31 8.12 10.51 1.53
N LEU A 32 7.98 9.22 1.78
CA LEU A 32 7.15 8.34 0.98
C LEU A 32 5.68 8.59 1.33
N ARG A 33 4.83 8.68 0.32
CA ARG A 33 3.37 8.75 0.43
C ARG A 33 2.73 7.65 -0.40
N LEU A 34 1.92 6.81 0.26
CA LEU A 34 1.12 5.75 -0.35
C LEU A 34 -0.35 6.08 -0.14
N THR A 35 -1.12 6.19 -1.22
CA THR A 35 -2.56 6.41 -1.18
C THR A 35 -3.27 5.10 -1.50
N LEU A 36 -4.17 4.67 -0.62
CA LEU A 36 -4.97 3.46 -0.76
C LEU A 36 -6.39 3.81 -1.20
N TYR A 37 -6.97 2.98 -2.06
CA TYR A 37 -8.35 3.13 -2.51
C TYR A 37 -9.17 1.87 -2.26
N SER A 38 -10.48 2.06 -2.25
CA SER A 38 -11.47 0.99 -2.35
C SER A 38 -12.45 1.30 -3.47
N ASP A 39 -12.83 0.27 -4.22
CA ASP A 39 -13.83 0.31 -5.26
C ASP A 39 -15.23 0.26 -4.62
N ARG A 40 -16.05 1.27 -4.89
CA ARG A 40 -17.45 1.30 -4.50
C ARG A 40 -18.32 1.15 -5.74
N ILE A 41 -19.16 0.12 -5.73
CA ILE A 41 -20.19 -0.07 -6.74
C ILE A 41 -21.45 0.62 -6.21
N ASP A 42 -21.88 1.68 -6.86
CA ASP A 42 -23.18 2.28 -6.56
C ASP A 42 -24.29 1.33 -7.04
N ALA A 43 -25.21 0.99 -6.13
CA ALA A 43 -26.32 0.08 -6.44
C ALA A 43 -27.29 0.68 -7.48
N VAL A 44 -27.32 2.01 -7.60
CA VAL A 44 -28.19 2.76 -8.53
C VAL A 44 -27.54 2.85 -9.92
N GLU A 45 -26.24 3.13 -9.98
CA GLU A 45 -25.45 3.22 -11.21
C GLU A 45 -24.58 1.98 -11.41
N ARG A 46 -25.21 0.79 -11.54
CA ARG A 46 -24.57 -0.54 -11.68
C ARG A 46 -23.46 -0.67 -12.76
N ALA A 47 -23.15 0.39 -13.49
CA ALA A 47 -22.10 0.48 -14.50
C ALA A 47 -20.83 1.24 -14.04
N ASN A 48 -20.89 2.06 -12.98
CA ASN A 48 -19.78 2.93 -12.58
C ASN A 48 -19.09 2.42 -11.31
N ILE A 49 -17.84 1.99 -11.44
CA ILE A 49 -16.96 1.69 -10.30
C ILE A 49 -16.32 3.00 -9.85
N ASN A 50 -16.72 3.49 -8.67
CA ASN A 50 -16.15 4.69 -8.07
C ASN A 50 -14.98 4.31 -7.16
N ARG A 51 -13.78 4.80 -7.47
CA ARG A 51 -12.60 4.65 -6.60
C ARG A 51 -12.63 5.71 -5.50
N VAL A 52 -12.68 5.28 -4.25
CA VAL A 52 -12.67 6.17 -3.08
C VAL A 52 -11.37 5.99 -2.31
N VAL A 53 -10.72 7.10 -1.95
CA VAL A 53 -9.53 7.06 -1.08
C VAL A 53 -9.96 6.65 0.33
N VAL A 54 -9.37 5.56 0.84
CA VAL A 54 -9.70 4.99 2.16
C VAL A 54 -8.54 5.10 3.15
N GLY A 55 -7.33 5.38 2.68
CA GLY A 55 -6.16 5.49 3.55
C GLY A 55 -4.99 6.20 2.90
N GLN A 56 -4.17 6.82 3.74
CA GLN A 56 -2.89 7.40 3.34
C GLN A 56 -1.83 6.99 4.35
N LEU A 57 -0.72 6.47 3.85
CA LEU A 57 0.46 6.15 4.65
C LEU A 57 1.58 7.11 4.27
N SER A 58 2.22 7.69 5.28
CA SER A 58 3.40 8.54 5.12
C SER A 58 4.53 8.03 6.00
N MET A 59 5.71 7.86 5.43
CA MET A 59 6.85 7.32 6.18
C MET A 59 8.20 7.86 5.67
N PRO A 60 9.24 7.88 6.53
CA PRO A 60 10.59 8.19 6.11
C PRO A 60 11.16 7.09 5.19
N PRO A 61 12.28 7.35 4.50
CA PRO A 61 12.84 6.41 3.53
C PRO A 61 13.24 5.06 4.17
N ALA A 62 13.76 5.09 5.40
CA ALA A 62 14.12 3.88 6.13
C ALA A 62 12.92 2.95 6.37
N GLY A 63 11.78 3.51 6.81
CA GLY A 63 10.55 2.74 6.99
C GLY A 63 10.00 2.19 5.68
N PHE A 64 10.20 2.90 4.57
CA PHE A 64 9.81 2.39 3.25
C PHE A 64 10.65 1.19 2.81
N VAL A 65 11.96 1.22 3.05
CA VAL A 65 12.85 0.08 2.74
C VAL A 65 12.43 -1.15 3.54
N GLU A 66 12.11 -0.99 4.83
CA GLU A 66 11.60 -2.08 5.67
C GLU A 66 10.28 -2.64 5.13
N LEU A 67 9.33 -1.77 4.80
CA LEU A 67 8.06 -2.17 4.21
C LEU A 67 8.26 -2.94 2.90
N TYR A 68 9.10 -2.42 1.99
CA TYR A 68 9.40 -3.04 0.71
C TYR A 68 9.93 -4.47 0.90
N ASN A 69 10.92 -4.64 1.78
CA ASN A 69 11.51 -5.96 2.05
C ASN A 69 10.46 -6.96 2.58
N GLN A 70 9.58 -6.52 3.48
CA GLN A 70 8.49 -7.35 3.99
C GLN A 70 7.50 -7.72 2.88
N MET A 71 7.11 -6.75 2.05
CA MET A 71 6.22 -7.00 0.91
C MET A 71 6.83 -7.98 -0.09
N THR A 72 8.12 -7.86 -0.43
CA THR A 72 8.81 -8.79 -1.32
C THR A 72 8.82 -10.21 -0.75
N ALA A 73 9.05 -10.37 0.56
CA ALA A 73 9.01 -11.67 1.21
C ALA A 73 7.61 -12.31 1.16
N VAL A 74 6.56 -11.51 1.38
CA VAL A 74 5.17 -11.97 1.26
C VAL A 74 4.85 -12.36 -0.18
N MET A 75 5.24 -11.53 -1.16
CA MET A 75 5.02 -11.81 -2.58
C MET A 75 5.69 -13.11 -3.01
N ALA A 76 6.94 -13.35 -2.60
CA ALA A 76 7.63 -14.60 -2.90
C ALA A 76 6.86 -15.84 -2.40
N ARG A 77 6.30 -15.77 -1.19
CA ARG A 77 5.47 -16.85 -0.62
C ARG A 77 4.18 -17.05 -1.40
N LEU A 78 3.50 -15.96 -1.77
CA LEU A 78 2.26 -16.03 -2.55
C LEU A 78 2.51 -16.58 -3.96
N THR A 79 3.63 -16.24 -4.59
CA THR A 79 4.03 -16.77 -5.89
C THR A 79 4.34 -18.26 -5.81
N GLN A 80 5.11 -18.70 -4.80
CA GLN A 80 5.37 -20.12 -4.57
C GLN A 80 4.09 -20.92 -4.33
N ALA A 81 3.11 -20.33 -3.66
CA ALA A 81 1.79 -20.92 -3.44
C ALA A 81 0.86 -20.87 -4.67
N GLY A 82 1.32 -20.30 -5.79
CA GLY A 82 0.51 -20.14 -7.01
C GLY A 82 -0.67 -19.18 -6.87
N LYS A 83 -0.66 -18.30 -5.85
CA LYS A 83 -1.75 -17.35 -5.58
C LYS A 83 -1.62 -16.04 -6.34
N VAL A 84 -0.39 -15.68 -6.72
CA VAL A 84 -0.10 -14.49 -7.53
C VAL A 84 0.92 -14.84 -8.60
N HIS A 85 0.73 -14.32 -9.79
CA HIS A 85 1.72 -14.42 -10.87
C HIS A 85 2.62 -13.18 -10.84
N PRO A 86 3.94 -13.33 -11.07
CA PRO A 86 4.79 -12.19 -11.30
C PRO A 86 4.23 -11.39 -12.49
N VAL A 87 4.03 -10.09 -12.32
CA VAL A 87 3.78 -9.21 -13.46
C VAL A 87 5.10 -9.15 -14.22
N GLU A 88 5.14 -9.68 -15.45
CA GLU A 88 6.30 -9.53 -16.32
C GLU A 88 6.60 -8.03 -16.47
N GLN A 89 7.75 -7.60 -15.96
CA GLN A 89 8.25 -6.27 -16.28
C GLN A 89 8.59 -6.27 -17.76
N ASN A 90 7.71 -5.74 -18.59
CA ASN A 90 8.08 -5.29 -19.92
C ASN A 90 9.17 -4.23 -19.71
N GLN A 91 10.42 -4.64 -19.83
CA GLN A 91 11.57 -3.75 -19.90
C GLN A 91 11.39 -2.93 -21.18
N GLN A 92 10.70 -1.79 -21.08
CA GLN A 92 10.74 -0.78 -22.12
C GLN A 92 12.20 -0.32 -22.20
N GLN A 93 12.91 -0.86 -23.17
CA GLN A 93 14.22 -0.38 -23.61
C GLN A 93 14.10 1.13 -23.87
N PRO A 94 14.93 1.98 -23.24
CA PRO A 94 15.03 3.36 -23.67
C PRO A 94 15.57 3.38 -25.11
N SER A 95 14.86 4.08 -25.98
CA SER A 95 15.25 4.38 -27.36
C SER A 95 16.40 5.39 -27.39
#